data_AF-A0A493U390-F1
#
_entry.id   AF-A0A493U390-F1
#
_cell.length_a   1.000
_cell.length_b   1.000
_cell.length_c   1.000
_cell.angle_alpha   90.00
_cell.angle_beta   90.00
_cell.angle_gamma   90.00
#
_symmetry.space_group_name_H-M   'P 1'
#
loop_
_entity.id
_entity.type
_entity.pdbx_description
1 polymer ?
#
loop_
_entity_poly.entity_id
_entity_poly.type
_entity_poly.pdbx_seq_one_letter_code
_entity_poly.pdbx_strand_id
1 'polypeptide(L)'
;MHIPSQTPPIKWVEGHKGVFNIEVQAVSSVHTQDNHLEKFFTLCHSLESQVTFPIRLMDQKITEATLEHELKLSIICLNSSRLEPLVLFLHLVLDKLFQLAVQPMVIAGQTANFSQFAFESVVAIVNSLHNSKDLSKDQHGRNCLLASYVYYVFRLPDPQREVAKPGAGGSAVLSESRYYTFGRASAVAVGSKLLQSRVISCSNPDITVTQAATDEEVKSIMSSKPVDHSSSRMSFYIEGTNDTPNVCANPRPSNKKHFHEELALQMVVSTGMVREAVFKYAWFFFELLIKSMAQYVHNIEKQDNPRRSRFSDRFKDDITTIVSVVTSEIAALLVKPQKESEQAEKINISLAFFLYDLLSLMDRGFVFNLIKHYCNQLSNKLNSLSTLISMRLEFLRILCSHEHYLNLNLFFMTSASAPASPSPSLSSQKIAGMFDLSSEYRQQHFLTGLLFTELSAALDADSEG
;
A
#
# COMPACT_ATOMS: atom_id res chain seq x y z
N MET A 1 -9.54 -18.79 -76.51
CA MET A 1 -8.11 -18.47 -76.68
C MET A 1 -7.66 -17.79 -75.38
N HIS A 2 -6.68 -18.39 -74.71
CA HIS A 2 -5.90 -17.91 -73.54
C HIS A 2 -6.59 -17.55 -72.21
N ILE A 3 -6.60 -18.56 -71.31
CA ILE A 3 -6.44 -18.38 -69.86
C ILE A 3 -4.95 -18.08 -69.60
N PRO A 4 -4.56 -17.06 -68.81
CA PRO A 4 -3.16 -16.82 -68.50
C PRO A 4 -2.66 -17.75 -67.38
N SER A 5 -1.61 -18.50 -67.73
CA SER A 5 -0.45 -18.93 -66.93
C SER A 5 -0.61 -19.22 -65.43
N GLN A 6 -0.75 -20.52 -65.14
CA GLN A 6 0.19 -21.30 -64.33
C GLN A 6 0.76 -20.60 -63.08
N THR A 7 0.14 -20.89 -61.94
CA THR A 7 0.89 -21.06 -60.69
C THR A 7 2.01 -22.10 -60.93
N PRO A 8 3.25 -21.88 -60.45
CA PRO A 8 4.32 -22.84 -60.64
C PRO A 8 3.90 -24.18 -60.04
N PRO A 9 4.17 -25.31 -60.72
CA PRO A 9 3.74 -26.61 -60.22
C PRO A 9 4.58 -26.92 -58.98
N ILE A 10 3.97 -26.82 -57.80
CA ILE A 10 4.53 -27.38 -56.57
C ILE A 10 4.58 -28.90 -56.80
N LYS A 11 5.74 -29.40 -57.23
CA LYS A 11 5.97 -30.82 -57.48
C LYS A 11 6.61 -31.41 -56.23
N TRP A 12 5.83 -32.13 -55.44
CA TRP A 12 6.31 -32.81 -54.23
C TRP A 12 7.39 -33.83 -54.62
N VAL A 13 8.59 -33.66 -54.08
CA VAL A 13 9.80 -34.38 -54.54
C VAL A 13 9.87 -35.82 -54.01
N GLU A 14 9.08 -36.21 -53.00
CA GLU A 14 9.25 -37.50 -52.30
C GLU A 14 7.94 -38.23 -51.91
N GLY A 15 7.02 -38.44 -52.85
CA GLY A 15 5.96 -39.46 -52.68
C GLY A 15 5.04 -39.27 -51.46
N HIS A 16 4.63 -38.04 -51.16
CA HIS A 16 3.76 -37.69 -50.03
C HIS A 16 4.29 -38.03 -48.62
N LYS A 17 5.55 -38.45 -48.47
CA LYS A 17 6.17 -38.51 -47.14
C LYS A 17 6.48 -37.08 -46.69
N GLY A 18 5.95 -36.69 -45.53
CA GLY A 18 6.24 -35.40 -44.93
C GLY A 18 7.74 -35.30 -44.62
N VAL A 19 8.43 -34.34 -45.23
CA VAL A 19 9.89 -34.16 -45.10
C VAL A 19 10.25 -33.45 -43.80
N PHE A 20 9.40 -32.53 -43.34
CA PHE A 20 9.52 -31.84 -42.06
C PHE A 20 8.14 -31.39 -41.59
N ASN A 21 8.00 -31.20 -40.27
CA ASN A 21 6.82 -30.60 -39.67
C ASN A 21 7.11 -29.11 -39.40
N ILE A 22 6.22 -28.20 -39.83
CA ILE A 22 6.29 -26.78 -39.48
C ILE A 22 5.19 -26.53 -38.45
N GLU A 23 5.59 -26.14 -37.25
CA GLU A 23 4.69 -25.57 -36.25
C GLU A 23 4.93 -24.04 -36.21
N VAL A 24 3.87 -23.25 -36.44
CA VAL A 24 3.95 -21.79 -36.38
C VAL A 24 3.29 -21.33 -35.09
N GLN A 25 4.10 -20.87 -34.13
CA GLN A 25 3.61 -20.26 -32.90
C GLN A 25 3.70 -18.73 -32.99
N ALA A 26 2.55 -18.06 -33.05
CA ALA A 26 2.47 -16.59 -33.16
C ALA A 26 2.60 -15.91 -31.79
N VAL A 27 3.80 -15.51 -31.38
CA VAL A 27 4.02 -14.80 -30.12
C VAL A 27 3.69 -13.30 -30.28
N SER A 28 2.81 -12.77 -29.43
CA SER A 28 2.46 -11.34 -29.40
C SER A 28 2.76 -10.74 -28.04
N SER A 29 3.32 -9.53 -28.04
CA SER A 29 3.47 -8.71 -26.83
C SER A 29 2.22 -7.91 -26.48
N VAL A 30 1.16 -8.02 -27.31
CA VAL A 30 -0.09 -7.26 -27.18
C VAL A 30 -1.25 -8.20 -26.85
N HIS A 31 -1.31 -9.36 -27.51
CA HIS A 31 -2.36 -10.35 -27.31
C HIS A 31 -1.80 -11.58 -26.61
N THR A 32 -2.40 -11.94 -25.49
CA THR A 32 -2.10 -13.17 -24.78
C THR A 32 -2.67 -14.37 -25.51
N GLN A 33 -1.95 -15.50 -25.49
CA GLN A 33 -2.45 -16.81 -25.94
C GLN A 33 -3.10 -17.61 -24.79
N ASP A 34 -3.12 -17.06 -23.58
CA ASP A 34 -3.75 -17.70 -22.42
C ASP A 34 -5.24 -17.32 -22.35
N ASN A 35 -6.10 -18.33 -22.36
CA ASN A 35 -7.56 -18.17 -22.39
C ASN A 35 -8.10 -17.34 -21.21
N HIS A 36 -7.52 -17.48 -20.01
CA HIS A 36 -7.99 -16.77 -18.82
C HIS A 36 -7.62 -15.29 -18.89
N LEU A 37 -6.39 -14.99 -19.30
CA LEU A 37 -5.93 -13.62 -19.51
C LEU A 37 -6.69 -12.94 -20.67
N GLU A 38 -6.93 -13.65 -21.78
CA GLU A 38 -7.65 -13.11 -22.94
C GLU A 38 -9.09 -12.75 -22.58
N LYS A 39 -9.78 -13.65 -21.85
CA LYS A 39 -11.13 -13.38 -21.35
C LYS A 39 -11.16 -12.16 -20.43
N PHE A 40 -10.21 -12.05 -19.51
CA PHE A 40 -10.13 -10.93 -18.59
C PHE A 40 -9.92 -9.59 -19.33
N PHE A 41 -8.92 -9.51 -20.22
CA PHE A 41 -8.64 -8.28 -20.95
C PHE A 41 -9.78 -7.87 -21.87
N THR A 42 -10.44 -8.84 -22.52
CA THR A 42 -11.59 -8.54 -23.40
C THR A 42 -12.76 -7.95 -22.60
N LEU A 43 -13.04 -8.48 -21.41
CA LEU A 43 -14.13 -8.00 -20.56
C LEU A 43 -13.81 -6.62 -19.96
N CYS A 44 -12.57 -6.39 -19.52
CA CYS A 44 -12.13 -5.05 -19.09
C CYS A 44 -12.22 -4.02 -20.22
N HIS A 45 -11.76 -4.38 -21.42
CA HIS A 45 -11.85 -3.50 -22.58
C HIS A 45 -13.30 -3.15 -22.94
N SER A 46 -14.21 -4.11 -22.78
CA SER A 46 -15.63 -3.93 -23.04
C SER A 46 -16.33 -3.01 -22.04
N LEU A 47 -15.75 -2.82 -20.86
CA LEU A 47 -16.22 -1.87 -19.87
C LEU A 47 -15.66 -0.45 -20.11
N GLU A 48 -14.46 -0.34 -20.66
CA GLU A 48 -13.79 0.94 -20.93
C GLU A 48 -14.21 1.56 -22.26
N SER A 49 -14.51 0.71 -23.25
CA SER A 49 -14.95 1.15 -24.57
C SER A 49 -16.46 1.03 -24.68
N GLN A 50 -17.11 1.97 -25.40
CA GLN A 50 -18.53 1.84 -25.76
C GLN A 50 -18.69 0.69 -26.78
N VAL A 51 -18.72 -0.54 -26.29
CA VAL A 51 -18.90 -1.73 -27.13
C VAL A 51 -20.39 -1.98 -27.36
N THR A 52 -20.75 -2.38 -28.58
CA THR A 52 -22.10 -2.79 -28.90
C THR A 52 -22.31 -4.24 -28.44
N PHE A 53 -23.19 -4.44 -27.47
CA PHE A 53 -23.59 -5.79 -27.04
C PHE A 53 -24.42 -6.48 -28.13
N PRO A 54 -24.32 -7.82 -28.26
CA PRO A 54 -23.62 -8.77 -27.41
C PRO A 54 -22.16 -9.01 -27.83
N ILE A 55 -21.27 -9.20 -26.86
CA ILE A 55 -19.87 -9.53 -27.11
C ILE A 55 -19.78 -11.02 -27.43
N ARG A 56 -19.15 -11.37 -28.54
CA ARG A 56 -18.82 -12.75 -28.89
C ARG A 56 -17.37 -12.99 -28.52
N LEU A 57 -17.13 -13.77 -27.47
CA LEU A 57 -15.80 -14.16 -27.04
C LEU A 57 -15.72 -15.68 -27.09
N MET A 58 -14.76 -16.21 -27.86
CA MET A 58 -14.67 -17.63 -28.17
C MET A 58 -16.03 -18.11 -28.74
N ASP A 59 -16.71 -19.03 -28.04
CA ASP A 59 -18.03 -19.56 -28.41
C ASP A 59 -19.18 -19.03 -27.52
N GLN A 60 -18.91 -18.08 -26.62
CA GLN A 60 -19.88 -17.57 -25.67
C GLN A 60 -20.41 -16.18 -26.07
N LYS A 61 -21.73 -16.03 -26.00
CA LYS A 61 -22.44 -14.76 -26.24
C LYS A 61 -22.65 -14.07 -24.90
N ILE A 62 -21.88 -13.02 -24.64
CA ILE A 62 -21.95 -12.25 -23.40
C ILE A 62 -22.89 -11.06 -23.62
N THR A 63 -23.97 -11.05 -22.85
CA THR A 63 -24.94 -9.95 -22.81
C THR A 63 -24.55 -8.95 -21.72
N GLU A 64 -25.09 -7.72 -21.79
CA GLU A 64 -24.86 -6.70 -20.77
C GLU A 64 -25.31 -7.16 -19.37
N ALA A 65 -26.43 -7.89 -19.29
CA ALA A 65 -26.95 -8.43 -18.03
C ALA A 65 -26.04 -9.51 -17.41
N THR A 66 -25.28 -10.23 -18.23
CA THR A 66 -24.35 -11.29 -17.77
C THR A 66 -22.92 -10.78 -17.55
N LEU A 67 -22.62 -9.56 -18.01
CA LEU A 67 -21.25 -9.03 -18.03
C LEU A 67 -20.62 -8.98 -16.64
N GLU A 68 -21.37 -8.50 -15.64
CA GLU A 68 -20.87 -8.40 -14.27
C GLU A 68 -20.47 -9.78 -13.73
N HIS A 69 -21.32 -10.78 -13.93
CA HIS A 69 -21.06 -12.15 -13.50
C HIS A 69 -19.85 -12.75 -14.22
N GLU A 70 -19.79 -12.62 -15.54
CA GLU A 70 -18.67 -13.13 -16.33
C GLU A 70 -17.34 -12.45 -15.99
N LEU A 71 -17.37 -11.16 -15.68
CA LEU A 71 -16.18 -10.45 -15.23
C LEU A 71 -15.73 -10.91 -13.84
N LYS A 72 -16.64 -11.10 -12.89
CA LYS A 72 -16.29 -11.67 -11.56
C LYS A 72 -15.61 -13.02 -11.71
N LEU A 73 -16.17 -13.92 -12.51
CA LEU A 73 -15.56 -15.22 -12.79
C LEU A 73 -14.19 -15.07 -13.47
N SER A 74 -14.09 -14.17 -14.45
CA SER A 74 -12.82 -13.94 -15.15
C SER A 74 -11.72 -13.43 -14.22
N ILE A 75 -12.06 -12.55 -13.27
CA ILE A 75 -11.11 -12.05 -12.26
C ILE A 75 -10.62 -13.20 -11.38
N ILE A 76 -11.53 -14.03 -10.85
CA ILE A 76 -11.19 -15.17 -9.99
C ILE A 76 -10.32 -16.20 -10.73
N CYS A 77 -10.59 -16.44 -12.01
CA CYS A 77 -9.87 -17.41 -12.83
C CYS A 77 -8.45 -16.98 -13.24
N LEU A 78 -8.02 -15.73 -12.97
CA LEU A 78 -6.68 -15.26 -13.35
C LEU A 78 -5.55 -16.11 -12.78
N ASN A 79 -5.71 -16.65 -11.56
CA ASN A 79 -4.71 -17.53 -10.94
C ASN A 79 -4.58 -18.91 -11.62
N SER A 80 -5.52 -19.27 -12.51
CA SER A 80 -5.46 -20.50 -13.31
C SER A 80 -4.68 -20.31 -14.62
N SER A 81 -4.23 -19.08 -14.92
CA SER A 81 -3.41 -18.79 -16.09
C SER A 81 -2.05 -19.49 -16.01
N ARG A 82 -1.48 -19.82 -17.16
CA ARG A 82 -0.10 -20.32 -17.22
C ARG A 82 0.87 -19.28 -16.64
N LEU A 83 1.89 -19.75 -15.91
CA LEU A 83 2.88 -18.90 -15.24
C LEU A 83 3.58 -17.92 -16.20
N GLU A 84 4.07 -18.43 -17.33
CA GLU A 84 4.83 -17.61 -18.30
C GLU A 84 3.99 -16.46 -18.89
N PRO A 85 2.79 -16.68 -19.47
CA PRO A 85 1.89 -15.60 -19.86
C PRO A 85 1.54 -14.65 -18.70
N LEU A 86 1.27 -15.18 -17.51
CA LEU A 86 0.94 -14.36 -16.34
C LEU A 86 2.10 -13.42 -15.98
N VAL A 87 3.35 -13.89 -16.03
CA VAL A 87 4.55 -13.08 -15.78
C VAL A 87 4.73 -12.01 -16.86
N LEU A 88 4.56 -12.36 -18.14
CA LEU A 88 4.70 -11.43 -19.27
C LEU A 88 3.69 -10.28 -19.18
N PHE A 89 2.44 -10.59 -18.82
CA PHE A 89 1.34 -9.63 -18.76
C PHE A 89 1.04 -9.13 -17.35
N LEU A 90 1.87 -9.46 -16.35
CA LEU A 90 1.61 -9.19 -14.93
C LEU A 90 1.27 -7.72 -14.67
N HIS A 91 2.02 -6.82 -15.29
CA HIS A 91 1.83 -5.39 -15.15
C HIS A 91 0.45 -4.93 -15.63
N LEU A 92 -0.01 -5.41 -16.79
CA LEU A 92 -1.35 -5.09 -17.30
C LEU A 92 -2.44 -5.72 -16.44
N VAL A 93 -2.23 -6.96 -15.98
CA VAL A 93 -3.19 -7.65 -15.10
C VAL A 93 -3.38 -6.87 -13.80
N LEU A 94 -2.30 -6.54 -13.11
CA LEU A 94 -2.36 -5.80 -11.85
C LEU A 94 -2.93 -4.39 -12.04
N ASP A 95 -2.54 -3.67 -13.10
CA ASP A 95 -3.06 -2.33 -13.39
C ASP A 95 -4.58 -2.36 -13.59
N LYS A 96 -5.11 -3.33 -14.35
CA LYS A 96 -6.56 -3.51 -14.55
C LYS A 96 -7.28 -3.93 -13.28
N LEU A 97 -6.71 -4.82 -12.47
CA LEU A 97 -7.28 -5.22 -11.18
C LEU A 97 -7.36 -4.01 -10.21
N PHE A 98 -6.31 -3.20 -10.15
CA PHE A 98 -6.29 -2.01 -9.31
C PHE A 98 -7.26 -0.92 -9.80
N GLN A 99 -7.42 -0.77 -11.11
CA GLN A 99 -8.44 0.11 -11.68
C GLN A 99 -9.85 -0.35 -11.29
N LEU A 100 -10.16 -1.63 -11.46
CA LEU A 100 -11.45 -2.22 -11.07
C LEU A 100 -11.72 -2.15 -9.56
N ALA A 101 -10.66 -2.12 -8.73
CA ALA A 101 -10.81 -1.99 -7.29
C ALA A 101 -11.24 -0.59 -6.85
N VAL A 102 -10.78 0.45 -7.56
CA VAL A 102 -11.00 1.85 -7.16
C VAL A 102 -12.16 2.49 -7.90
N GLN A 103 -12.40 2.11 -9.15
CA GLN A 103 -13.42 2.70 -10.01
C GLN A 103 -14.73 1.90 -9.88
N PRO A 104 -15.80 2.45 -9.27
CA PRO A 104 -17.12 1.83 -9.34
C PRO A 104 -17.56 1.81 -10.80
N MET A 105 -17.89 0.63 -11.31
CA MET A 105 -18.31 0.47 -12.70
C MET A 105 -19.84 0.53 -12.78
N VAL A 106 -20.39 1.16 -13.82
CA VAL A 106 -21.84 1.15 -14.06
C VAL A 106 -22.15 0.14 -15.16
N ILE A 107 -22.86 -0.93 -14.81
CA ILE A 107 -23.28 -2.00 -15.74
C ILE A 107 -24.80 -2.04 -15.71
N ALA A 108 -25.47 -1.90 -16.87
CA ALA A 108 -26.94 -1.86 -16.96
C ALA A 108 -27.60 -0.86 -15.99
N GLY A 109 -26.95 0.28 -15.71
CA GLY A 109 -27.44 1.31 -14.79
C GLY A 109 -27.24 1.03 -13.29
N GLN A 110 -26.62 -0.10 -12.92
CA GLN A 110 -26.27 -0.43 -11.53
C GLN A 110 -24.76 -0.29 -11.29
N THR A 111 -24.39 0.18 -10.09
CA THR A 111 -22.99 0.27 -9.68
C THR A 111 -22.49 -1.09 -9.21
N ALA A 112 -21.59 -1.70 -9.98
CA ALA A 112 -20.91 -2.93 -9.62
C ALA A 112 -19.60 -2.60 -8.88
N ASN A 113 -19.36 -3.31 -7.77
CA ASN A 113 -18.11 -3.21 -7.02
C ASN A 113 -17.28 -4.49 -7.19
N PHE A 114 -16.08 -4.35 -7.74
CA PHE A 114 -15.15 -5.46 -7.97
C PHE A 114 -13.98 -5.47 -6.99
N SER A 115 -13.96 -4.59 -5.99
CA SER A 115 -12.79 -4.40 -5.12
C SER A 115 -12.36 -5.64 -4.36
N GLN A 116 -13.30 -6.36 -3.76
CA GLN A 116 -13.01 -7.62 -3.07
C GLN A 116 -12.46 -8.68 -4.04
N PHE A 117 -13.13 -8.90 -5.17
CA PHE A 117 -12.70 -9.91 -6.17
C PHE A 117 -11.32 -9.57 -6.74
N ALA A 118 -11.06 -8.30 -7.02
CA ALA A 118 -9.78 -7.83 -7.50
C ALA A 118 -8.68 -8.06 -6.45
N PHE A 119 -8.94 -7.70 -5.19
CA PHE A 119 -8.01 -7.91 -4.09
C PHE A 119 -7.69 -9.40 -3.87
N GLU A 120 -8.70 -10.25 -3.78
CA GLU A 120 -8.51 -11.70 -3.61
C GLU A 120 -7.71 -12.30 -4.78
N SER A 121 -7.93 -11.81 -6.00
CA SER A 121 -7.18 -12.25 -7.18
C SER A 121 -5.72 -11.80 -7.14
N VAL A 122 -5.45 -10.57 -6.68
CA VAL A 122 -4.08 -10.10 -6.45
C VAL A 122 -3.38 -10.97 -5.39
N VAL A 123 -4.06 -11.31 -4.29
CA VAL A 123 -3.54 -12.20 -3.25
C VAL A 123 -3.21 -13.57 -3.83
N ALA A 124 -4.10 -14.14 -4.65
CA ALA A 124 -3.87 -15.42 -5.31
C ALA A 124 -2.67 -15.38 -6.27
N ILE A 125 -2.56 -14.34 -7.11
CA ILE A 125 -1.44 -14.12 -8.04
C ILE A 125 -0.12 -13.99 -7.27
N VAL A 126 -0.08 -13.16 -6.21
CA VAL A 126 1.10 -12.97 -5.36
C VAL A 126 1.54 -14.30 -4.74
N ASN A 127 0.60 -15.09 -4.21
CA ASN A 127 0.88 -16.39 -3.64
C ASN A 127 1.43 -17.37 -4.69
N SER A 128 0.86 -17.39 -5.90
CA SER A 128 1.31 -18.24 -7.00
C SER A 128 2.72 -17.88 -7.47
N LEU A 129 2.97 -16.59 -7.73
CA LEU A 129 4.28 -16.09 -8.16
C LEU A 129 5.35 -16.31 -7.08
N HIS A 130 5.03 -16.07 -5.81
CA HIS A 130 6.00 -16.25 -4.72
C HIS A 130 6.40 -17.72 -4.50
N ASN A 131 5.48 -18.66 -4.74
CA ASN A 131 5.74 -20.10 -4.58
C ASN A 131 6.27 -20.77 -5.86
N SER A 132 6.31 -20.05 -6.98
CA SER A 132 6.90 -20.57 -8.21
C SER A 132 8.40 -20.80 -8.04
N LYS A 133 8.88 -21.95 -8.52
CA LYS A 133 10.30 -22.33 -8.50
C LYS A 133 11.12 -21.62 -9.58
N ASP A 134 10.46 -21.17 -10.64
CA ASP A 134 11.11 -20.56 -11.81
C ASP A 134 11.42 -19.06 -11.58
N LEU A 135 10.88 -18.47 -10.51
CA LEU A 135 11.07 -17.06 -10.18
C LEU A 135 12.09 -16.88 -9.05
N SER A 136 13.06 -15.99 -9.29
CA SER A 136 14.12 -15.71 -8.33
C SER A 136 13.60 -14.97 -7.09
N LYS A 137 14.19 -15.27 -5.95
CA LYS A 137 14.02 -14.53 -4.70
C LYS A 137 15.27 -13.74 -4.36
N ASP A 138 15.10 -12.59 -3.72
CA ASP A 138 16.22 -11.78 -3.22
C ASP A 138 16.82 -12.39 -1.94
N GLN A 139 17.85 -11.75 -1.41
CA GLN A 139 18.52 -12.17 -0.17
C GLN A 139 17.60 -12.18 1.07
N HIS A 140 16.46 -11.51 1.00
CA HIS A 140 15.45 -11.46 2.07
C HIS A 140 14.29 -12.44 1.82
N GLY A 141 14.39 -13.28 0.78
CA GLY A 141 13.37 -14.25 0.42
C GLY A 141 12.15 -13.62 -0.28
N ARG A 142 12.21 -12.36 -0.70
CA ARG A 142 11.12 -11.69 -1.45
C ARG A 142 11.22 -12.05 -2.92
N ASN A 143 10.07 -12.14 -3.61
CA ASN A 143 10.05 -12.42 -5.04
C ASN A 143 10.54 -11.19 -5.83
N CYS A 144 11.59 -11.34 -6.64
CA CYS A 144 12.23 -10.22 -7.33
C CYS A 144 11.31 -9.54 -8.34
N LEU A 145 10.43 -10.30 -9.01
CA LEU A 145 9.48 -9.77 -9.99
C LEU A 145 8.45 -8.86 -9.30
N LEU A 146 7.86 -9.33 -8.20
CA LEU A 146 6.89 -8.57 -7.41
C LEU A 146 7.52 -7.30 -6.82
N ALA A 147 8.73 -7.42 -6.25
CA ALA A 147 9.46 -6.26 -5.73
C ALA A 147 9.75 -5.23 -6.84
N SER A 148 10.18 -5.71 -8.02
CA SER A 148 10.43 -4.85 -9.18
C SER A 148 9.16 -4.17 -9.69
N TYR A 149 8.03 -4.88 -9.68
CA TYR A 149 6.74 -4.30 -10.07
C TYR A 149 6.34 -3.14 -9.15
N VAL A 150 6.34 -3.35 -7.83
CA VAL A 150 5.98 -2.29 -6.86
C VAL A 150 6.93 -1.10 -6.97
N TYR A 151 8.23 -1.36 -7.15
CA TYR A 151 9.22 -0.30 -7.18
C TYR A 151 9.17 0.53 -8.47
N TYR A 152 9.16 -0.12 -9.64
CA TYR A 152 9.34 0.53 -10.96
C TYR A 152 8.06 0.69 -11.78
N VAL A 153 7.07 -0.17 -11.61
CA VAL A 153 5.93 -0.28 -12.54
C VAL A 153 4.67 0.33 -11.95
N PHE A 154 4.36 0.02 -10.69
CA PHE A 154 3.12 0.43 -10.03
C PHE A 154 2.87 1.95 -10.11
N ARG A 155 1.64 2.30 -10.50
CA ARG A 155 1.12 3.67 -10.50
C ARG A 155 -0.30 3.68 -9.98
N LEU A 156 -0.67 4.77 -9.31
CA LEU A 156 -2.06 5.03 -8.94
C LEU A 156 -2.96 4.97 -10.18
N PRO A 157 -4.09 4.24 -10.13
CA PRO A 157 -5.12 4.30 -11.15
C PRO A 157 -5.61 5.75 -11.31
N ASP A 158 -5.51 6.30 -12.52
CA ASP A 158 -5.94 7.68 -12.81
C ASP A 158 -7.41 7.69 -13.29
N PRO A 159 -8.35 8.26 -12.53
CA PRO A 159 -9.75 8.34 -12.94
C PRO A 159 -10.04 9.41 -14.01
N GLN A 160 -9.05 10.19 -14.48
CA GLN A 160 -9.28 11.37 -15.34
C GLN A 160 -8.94 11.20 -16.83
N ARG A 161 -8.57 10.01 -17.32
CA ARG A 161 -8.25 9.85 -18.75
C ARG A 161 -9.46 9.66 -19.67
N GLU A 162 -10.66 9.63 -19.12
CA GLU A 162 -11.90 9.55 -19.90
C GLU A 162 -12.49 10.94 -20.12
N VAL A 163 -12.83 11.23 -21.38
CA VAL A 163 -13.41 12.48 -21.92
C VAL A 163 -12.42 13.57 -22.36
N ALA A 164 -11.50 13.22 -23.27
CA ALA A 164 -11.18 14.15 -24.35
C ALA A 164 -12.29 14.04 -25.41
N LYS A 165 -13.27 14.96 -25.37
CA LYS A 165 -14.24 15.13 -26.47
C LYS A 165 -13.47 15.49 -27.76
N PRO A 166 -13.75 14.85 -28.91
CA PRO A 166 -13.22 15.32 -30.18
C PRO A 166 -14.02 16.55 -30.60
N GLY A 167 -13.55 17.75 -30.25
CA GLY A 167 -14.24 18.98 -30.63
C GLY A 167 -13.66 20.24 -30.02
N ALA A 168 -12.54 20.73 -30.57
CA ALA A 168 -12.24 22.15 -30.82
C ALA A 168 -10.77 22.26 -31.24
N GLY A 169 -10.53 22.79 -32.42
CA GLY A 169 -9.19 22.97 -32.98
C GLY A 169 -8.33 23.88 -32.10
N GLY A 170 -7.22 23.32 -31.64
CA GLY A 170 -6.12 24.03 -31.02
C GLY A 170 -4.93 23.08 -30.99
N SER A 171 -3.93 23.32 -31.84
CA SER A 171 -2.68 22.54 -31.87
C SER A 171 -1.94 22.68 -30.55
N ALA A 172 -2.28 21.84 -29.58
CA ALA A 172 -1.37 21.44 -28.52
C ALA A 172 -0.91 20.03 -28.87
N VAL A 173 0.40 19.86 -29.04
CA VAL A 173 1.06 18.58 -29.31
C VAL A 173 0.54 17.53 -28.33
N LEU A 174 -0.34 16.65 -28.83
CA LEU A 174 -0.76 15.44 -28.14
C LEU A 174 0.49 14.57 -27.99
N SER A 175 1.10 14.61 -26.80
CA SER A 175 2.11 13.64 -26.45
C SER A 175 1.39 12.30 -26.25
N GLU A 176 1.31 11.55 -27.35
CA GLU A 176 0.92 10.16 -27.41
C GLU A 176 1.79 9.39 -26.39
N SER A 177 1.28 9.24 -25.17
CA SER A 177 1.99 8.62 -24.06
C SER A 177 1.93 7.10 -24.24
N ARG A 178 2.64 6.64 -25.27
CA ARG A 178 3.19 5.29 -25.37
C ARG A 178 4.07 5.06 -24.14
N TYR A 179 4.16 3.80 -23.72
CA TYR A 179 4.87 3.24 -22.55
C TYR A 179 6.39 3.54 -22.47
N TYR A 180 6.85 4.71 -22.89
CA TYR A 180 8.25 5.11 -22.80
C TYR A 180 8.60 5.47 -21.35
N THR A 181 9.44 4.65 -20.72
CA THR A 181 10.40 4.99 -19.64
C THR A 181 9.90 5.67 -18.34
N PHE A 182 8.59 5.97 -18.19
CA PHE A 182 8.03 6.67 -17.02
C PHE A 182 8.15 5.90 -15.70
N GLY A 183 8.40 4.58 -15.73
CA GLY A 183 8.61 3.78 -14.53
C GLY A 183 9.81 4.24 -13.71
N ARG A 184 10.89 4.69 -14.38
CA ARG A 184 12.06 5.27 -13.69
C ARG A 184 11.73 6.63 -13.08
N ALA A 185 10.98 7.47 -13.78
CA ALA A 185 10.64 8.81 -13.31
C ALA A 185 9.73 8.79 -12.07
N SER A 186 8.73 7.89 -12.00
CA SER A 186 7.87 7.75 -10.82
C SER A 186 8.63 7.15 -9.62
N ALA A 187 9.44 6.10 -9.83
CA ALA A 187 10.23 5.50 -8.76
C ALA A 187 11.24 6.49 -8.17
N VAL A 188 11.95 7.25 -9.03
CA VAL A 188 12.89 8.30 -8.61
C VAL A 188 12.16 9.48 -7.99
N ALA A 189 11.02 9.91 -8.53
CA ALA A 189 10.25 11.01 -7.94
C ALA A 189 9.70 10.65 -6.56
N VAL A 190 9.11 9.45 -6.40
CA VAL A 190 8.61 8.95 -5.10
C VAL A 190 9.78 8.71 -4.15
N GLY A 191 10.88 8.11 -4.60
CA GLY A 191 12.08 7.89 -3.77
C GLY A 191 12.72 9.21 -3.33
N SER A 192 12.90 10.15 -4.25
CA SER A 192 13.43 11.49 -3.97
C SER A 192 12.47 12.30 -3.09
N LYS A 193 11.16 12.10 -3.18
CA LYS A 193 10.16 12.78 -2.34
C LYS A 193 9.93 12.11 -1.01
N LEU A 194 10.10 10.80 -0.88
CA LEU A 194 10.25 10.15 0.43
C LEU A 194 11.50 10.70 1.09
N LEU A 195 12.63 10.74 0.38
CA LEU A 195 13.85 11.38 0.85
C LEU A 195 13.63 12.86 1.18
N GLN A 196 12.89 13.61 0.36
CA GLN A 196 12.60 15.03 0.60
C GLN A 196 11.60 15.22 1.74
N SER A 197 10.57 14.39 1.87
CA SER A 197 9.58 14.43 2.97
C SER A 197 10.30 14.12 4.28
N ARG A 198 11.23 13.17 4.25
CA ARG A 198 12.17 12.89 5.33
C ARG A 198 13.01 14.15 5.64
N VAL A 199 13.71 14.72 4.66
CA VAL A 199 14.54 15.95 4.84
C VAL A 199 13.74 17.18 5.31
N ILE A 200 12.55 17.45 4.76
CA ILE A 200 11.64 18.55 5.17
C ILE A 200 10.99 18.23 6.53
N SER A 201 11.04 16.98 6.99
CA SER A 201 10.61 16.61 8.33
C SER A 201 11.51 17.19 9.43
N CYS A 202 12.56 17.93 9.08
CA CYS A 202 13.35 18.70 10.02
C CYS A 202 12.62 20.00 10.38
N SER A 203 12.10 20.00 11.59
CA SER A 203 12.38 21.04 12.55
C SER A 203 13.89 21.36 12.58
N ASN A 204 14.35 22.16 11.63
CA ASN A 204 15.73 22.57 11.50
C ASN A 204 15.88 23.91 12.23
N PRO A 205 16.75 24.06 13.25
CA PRO A 205 16.91 25.32 13.97
C PRO A 205 17.70 26.37 13.17
N ASP A 206 18.29 26.00 12.03
CA ASP A 206 19.25 26.85 11.31
C ASP A 206 18.70 27.56 10.07
N ILE A 207 17.39 27.72 9.95
CA ILE A 207 16.84 28.72 9.04
C ILE A 207 15.96 29.65 9.87
N THR A 208 16.43 30.87 10.05
CA THR A 208 15.66 32.01 10.55
C THR A 208 14.48 32.30 9.61
N VAL A 209 13.44 31.48 9.69
CA VAL A 209 12.11 31.77 9.18
C VAL A 209 11.21 31.82 10.41
N THR A 210 10.55 32.96 10.56
CA THR A 210 9.71 33.37 11.68
C THR A 210 8.86 32.22 12.22
N GLN A 211 9.01 31.92 13.50
CA GLN A 211 8.26 30.90 14.23
C GLN A 211 6.74 31.12 14.05
N ALA A 212 6.09 30.23 13.30
CA ALA A 212 4.65 30.04 13.38
C ALA A 212 4.40 28.81 14.28
N ALA A 213 3.70 29.06 15.38
CA ALA A 213 3.39 28.12 16.45
C ALA A 213 2.81 26.79 15.91
N THR A 214 3.59 25.71 16.01
CA THR A 214 3.16 24.35 15.64
C THR A 214 3.51 23.28 16.69
N ASP A 215 3.98 23.67 17.88
CA ASP A 215 4.49 22.73 18.90
C ASP A 215 3.59 22.57 20.16
N GLU A 216 2.29 22.86 20.09
CA GLU A 216 1.31 22.39 21.10
C GLU A 216 0.98 20.88 20.94
N GLU A 217 1.47 20.26 19.87
CA GLU A 217 1.04 18.95 19.36
C GLU A 217 1.53 17.74 20.16
N VAL A 218 2.62 17.92 20.90
CA VAL A 218 3.27 16.85 21.68
C VAL A 218 2.85 16.88 23.15
N LYS A 219 2.42 18.05 23.65
CA LYS A 219 2.04 18.27 25.05
C LYS A 219 0.66 17.71 25.39
N SER A 220 -0.26 17.68 24.42
CA SER A 220 -1.63 17.16 24.59
C SER A 220 -1.73 15.64 24.79
N ILE A 221 -0.70 14.87 24.41
CA ILE A 221 -0.76 13.39 24.43
C ILE A 221 -0.44 12.83 25.82
N MET A 222 0.22 13.61 26.67
CA MET A 222 0.75 13.15 27.96
C MET A 222 -0.23 13.33 29.14
N SER A 223 -1.33 14.07 28.97
CA SER A 223 -2.27 14.37 30.07
C SER A 223 -3.63 13.66 30.00
N SER A 224 -3.98 12.98 28.90
CA SER A 224 -5.29 12.33 28.77
C SER A 224 -5.34 10.98 29.50
N LYS A 225 -5.93 10.97 30.70
CA LYS A 225 -6.52 9.76 31.31
C LYS A 225 -7.76 9.32 30.50
N PRO A 226 -8.11 8.01 30.50
CA PRO A 226 -9.23 7.52 29.70
C PRO A 226 -10.54 8.06 30.29
N VAL A 227 -11.33 8.75 29.47
CA VAL A 227 -12.71 9.13 29.80
C VAL A 227 -13.60 8.60 28.69
N ASP A 228 -14.55 7.74 29.10
CA ASP A 228 -15.61 7.21 28.27
C ASP A 228 -16.36 8.35 27.55
N HIS A 229 -16.57 8.21 26.24
CA HIS A 229 -17.64 8.97 25.60
C HIS A 229 -18.55 8.09 24.75
N SER A 230 -19.73 7.90 25.34
CA SER A 230 -20.98 7.46 24.76
C SER A 230 -21.26 8.08 23.39
N SER A 231 -21.75 7.22 22.50
CA SER A 231 -22.42 7.49 21.25
C SER A 231 -23.35 8.70 21.28
N SER A 232 -23.26 9.55 20.25
CA SER A 232 -24.30 10.52 19.93
C SER A 232 -24.75 10.37 18.47
N ARG A 233 -25.97 9.84 18.38
CA ARG A 233 -26.85 9.66 17.22
C ARG A 233 -27.36 11.04 16.78
N MET A 234 -27.08 11.47 15.55
CA MET A 234 -27.65 12.72 15.02
C MET A 234 -28.99 12.43 14.34
N SER A 235 -30.07 12.92 14.96
CA SER A 235 -31.45 12.89 14.51
C SER A 235 -31.79 14.03 13.55
N PHE A 236 -32.67 13.76 12.59
CA PHE A 236 -33.27 14.74 11.68
C PHE A 236 -34.22 15.68 12.44
N TYR A 237 -34.10 16.99 12.22
CA TYR A 237 -35.17 17.95 12.44
C TYR A 237 -35.20 18.94 11.27
N ILE A 238 -36.39 19.11 10.70
CA ILE A 238 -36.75 20.08 9.66
C ILE A 238 -37.29 21.31 10.38
N GLU A 239 -36.84 22.50 9.97
CA GLU A 239 -37.59 23.73 10.16
C GLU A 239 -37.40 24.62 8.92
N GLY A 240 -38.52 25.07 8.36
CA GLY A 240 -38.58 25.77 7.08
C GLY A 240 -38.95 27.24 7.24
N THR A 241 -38.38 28.09 6.38
CA THR A 241 -39.04 29.31 5.90
C THR A 241 -38.40 29.73 4.55
N ASN A 242 -39.24 30.18 3.63
CA ASN A 242 -38.97 30.50 2.22
C ASN A 242 -38.21 31.83 2.02
N ASP A 243 -37.34 31.91 1.00
CA ASP A 243 -37.54 32.80 -0.18
C ASP A 243 -36.39 32.73 -1.22
N THR A 244 -36.71 32.09 -2.36
CA THR A 244 -36.21 32.24 -3.77
C THR A 244 -34.72 32.04 -4.15
N PRO A 245 -34.45 31.53 -5.38
CA PRO A 245 -33.31 30.64 -5.64
C PRO A 245 -32.15 31.35 -6.33
N ASN A 246 -30.95 31.25 -5.76
CA ASN A 246 -29.73 31.58 -6.49
C ASN A 246 -28.99 30.31 -6.85
N VAL A 247 -28.81 30.14 -8.15
CA VAL A 247 -28.11 29.05 -8.82
C VAL A 247 -26.65 29.06 -8.37
N CYS A 248 -26.29 28.14 -7.48
CA CYS A 248 -24.92 27.66 -7.35
C CYS A 248 -25.00 26.19 -6.96
N ALA A 249 -25.15 25.33 -7.96
CA ALA A 249 -24.96 23.90 -7.79
C ALA A 249 -23.48 23.69 -7.45
N ASN A 250 -23.15 23.72 -6.17
CA ASN A 250 -21.94 23.08 -5.69
C ASN A 250 -21.98 21.64 -6.22
N PRO A 251 -20.99 21.20 -7.01
CA PRO A 251 -20.94 19.81 -7.40
C PRO A 251 -20.82 19.03 -6.08
N ARG A 252 -21.76 18.11 -5.84
CA ARG A 252 -21.63 17.12 -4.77
C ARG A 252 -20.19 16.59 -4.80
N PRO A 253 -19.50 16.49 -3.66
CA PRO A 253 -18.15 15.95 -3.65
C PRO A 253 -18.19 14.59 -4.32
N SER A 254 -17.51 14.45 -5.44
CA SER A 254 -17.31 13.16 -6.07
C SER A 254 -16.62 12.29 -5.03
N ASN A 255 -17.29 11.25 -4.52
CA ASN A 255 -16.70 10.23 -3.64
C ASN A 255 -15.62 9.48 -4.44
N LYS A 256 -14.46 10.11 -4.64
CA LYS A 256 -13.31 9.50 -5.29
C LYS A 256 -12.69 8.57 -4.27
N LYS A 257 -12.88 7.26 -4.47
CA LYS A 257 -12.14 6.25 -3.72
C LYS A 257 -10.65 6.43 -4.01
N HIS A 258 -9.82 6.42 -2.96
CA HIS A 258 -8.37 6.40 -3.13
C HIS A 258 -7.86 4.97 -3.04
N PHE A 259 -6.87 4.61 -3.86
CA PHE A 259 -6.35 3.23 -3.91
C PHE A 259 -5.80 2.76 -2.56
N HIS A 260 -5.06 3.60 -1.82
CA HIS A 260 -4.56 3.22 -0.49
C HIS A 260 -5.69 2.96 0.51
N GLU A 261 -6.77 3.74 0.47
CA GLU A 261 -7.92 3.53 1.35
C GLU A 261 -8.64 2.22 1.04
N GLU A 262 -8.89 1.94 -0.25
CA GLU A 262 -9.53 0.68 -0.63
C GLU A 262 -8.62 -0.52 -0.36
N LEU A 263 -7.30 -0.42 -0.60
CA LEU A 263 -6.35 -1.48 -0.30
C LEU A 263 -6.32 -1.80 1.20
N ALA A 264 -6.24 -0.78 2.06
CA ALA A 264 -6.26 -0.96 3.51
C ALA A 264 -7.60 -1.55 3.97
N LEU A 265 -8.73 -1.05 3.46
CA LEU A 265 -10.05 -1.59 3.74
C LEU A 265 -10.13 -3.08 3.38
N GLN A 266 -9.66 -3.47 2.18
CA GLN A 266 -9.66 -4.87 1.75
C GLN A 266 -8.78 -5.76 2.64
N MET A 267 -7.64 -5.27 3.11
CA MET A 267 -6.83 -5.99 4.10
C MET A 267 -7.58 -6.19 5.42
N VAL A 268 -8.29 -5.17 5.91
CA VAL A 268 -9.09 -5.22 7.15
C VAL A 268 -10.24 -6.22 7.06
N VAL A 269 -10.99 -6.21 5.94
CA VAL A 269 -12.17 -7.10 5.77
C VAL A 269 -11.81 -8.50 5.29
N SER A 270 -10.56 -8.76 4.92
CA SER A 270 -10.11 -10.07 4.48
C SER A 270 -10.27 -11.13 5.58
N THR A 271 -10.69 -12.34 5.20
CA THR A 271 -10.92 -13.45 6.14
C THR A 271 -10.39 -14.78 5.59
N GLY A 272 -10.27 -15.79 6.46
CA GLY A 272 -9.84 -17.15 6.12
C GLY A 272 -8.47 -17.19 5.42
N MET A 273 -8.38 -18.02 4.38
CA MET A 273 -7.15 -18.25 3.61
C MET A 273 -6.60 -16.98 2.93
N VAL A 274 -7.48 -16.04 2.56
CA VAL A 274 -7.06 -14.77 1.94
C VAL A 274 -6.27 -13.95 2.94
N ARG A 275 -6.79 -13.80 4.17
CA ARG A 275 -6.11 -13.07 5.24
C ARG A 275 -4.76 -13.69 5.59
N GLU A 276 -4.71 -15.02 5.71
CA GLU A 276 -3.45 -15.74 5.95
C GLU A 276 -2.43 -15.48 4.84
N ALA A 277 -2.84 -15.49 3.57
CA ALA A 277 -1.95 -15.20 2.45
C ALA A 277 -1.51 -13.72 2.41
N VAL A 278 -2.39 -12.78 2.74
CA VAL A 278 -2.05 -11.34 2.86
C VAL A 278 -0.92 -11.16 3.87
N PHE A 279 -1.06 -11.74 5.07
CA PHE A 279 -0.04 -11.59 6.10
C PHE A 279 1.22 -12.41 5.81
N LYS A 280 1.08 -13.60 5.23
CA LYS A 280 2.24 -14.39 4.77
C LYS A 280 3.15 -13.59 3.82
N TYR A 281 2.55 -12.76 2.96
CA TYR A 281 3.26 -11.88 2.03
C TYR A 281 3.10 -10.40 2.39
N ALA A 282 3.03 -10.08 3.69
CA ALA A 282 2.78 -8.72 4.19
C ALA A 282 3.71 -7.66 3.59
N TRP A 283 4.99 -7.99 3.37
CA TRP A 283 5.97 -7.11 2.72
C TRP A 283 5.44 -6.50 1.41
N PHE A 284 4.77 -7.30 0.57
CA PHE A 284 4.28 -6.84 -0.73
C PHE A 284 3.14 -5.83 -0.56
N PHE A 285 2.16 -6.16 0.30
CA PHE A 285 0.99 -5.31 0.52
C PHE A 285 1.34 -4.02 1.26
N PHE A 286 2.25 -4.08 2.23
CA PHE A 286 2.75 -2.88 2.91
C PHE A 286 3.56 -1.99 1.98
N GLU A 287 4.48 -2.52 1.18
CA GLU A 287 5.21 -1.72 0.20
C GLU A 287 4.27 -1.10 -0.83
N LEU A 288 3.28 -1.85 -1.31
CA LEU A 288 2.26 -1.35 -2.24
C LEU A 288 1.42 -0.23 -1.62
N LEU A 289 1.02 -0.38 -0.34
CA LEU A 289 0.27 0.62 0.41
C LEU A 289 1.09 1.90 0.60
N ILE A 290 2.34 1.79 1.05
CA ILE A 290 3.28 2.92 1.19
C ILE A 290 3.51 3.61 -0.15
N LYS A 291 3.72 2.84 -1.23
CA LYS A 291 3.93 3.39 -2.58
C LYS A 291 2.72 4.18 -3.05
N SER A 292 1.51 3.66 -2.83
CA SER A 292 0.25 4.34 -3.12
C SER A 292 0.07 5.62 -2.31
N MET A 293 0.31 5.56 -1.00
CA MET A 293 0.24 6.72 -0.12
C MET A 293 1.23 7.81 -0.53
N ALA A 294 2.46 7.44 -0.87
CA ALA A 294 3.49 8.39 -1.30
C ALA A 294 3.14 9.06 -2.65
N GLN A 295 2.62 8.30 -3.62
CA GLN A 295 2.13 8.87 -4.88
C GLN A 295 0.90 9.79 -4.66
N TYR A 296 0.02 9.44 -3.72
CA TYR A 296 -1.15 10.26 -3.37
C TYR A 296 -0.73 11.58 -2.73
N VAL A 297 0.15 11.53 -1.72
CA VAL A 297 0.71 12.72 -1.08
C VAL A 297 1.41 13.59 -2.12
N HIS A 298 2.18 13.01 -3.04
CA HIS A 298 2.79 13.76 -4.14
C HIS A 298 1.77 14.50 -5.02
N ASN A 299 0.63 13.86 -5.32
CA ASN A 299 -0.42 14.47 -6.13
C ASN A 299 -1.13 15.62 -5.40
N ILE A 300 -1.26 15.54 -4.08
CA ILE A 300 -1.93 16.55 -3.24
C ILE A 300 -0.99 17.66 -2.75
N GLU A 301 0.32 17.39 -2.58
CA GLU A 301 1.31 18.38 -2.13
C GLU A 301 1.46 19.60 -3.05
N LYS A 302 0.85 19.59 -4.23
CA LYS A 302 0.63 20.81 -5.04
C LYS A 302 -0.30 21.84 -4.35
N GLN A 303 -0.92 21.50 -3.22
CA GLN A 303 -1.95 22.31 -2.52
C GLN A 303 -1.58 22.71 -1.07
N ASP A 304 -0.31 22.57 -0.63
CA ASP A 304 0.18 23.01 0.71
C ASP A 304 -0.63 22.49 1.93
N ASN A 305 -1.01 21.20 1.93
CA ASN A 305 -1.75 20.60 3.06
C ASN A 305 -0.84 20.13 4.22
N PRO A 306 -1.14 20.48 5.49
CA PRO A 306 -0.38 20.03 6.65
C PRO A 306 -0.52 18.51 6.87
N ARG A 307 0.51 17.86 7.43
CA ARG A 307 0.60 16.39 7.57
C ARG A 307 -0.61 15.73 8.23
N ARG A 308 -1.21 16.38 9.23
CA ARG A 308 -2.33 15.86 10.03
C ARG A 308 -3.63 15.67 9.27
N SER A 309 -3.85 16.46 8.22
CA SER A 309 -5.08 16.43 7.41
C SER A 309 -4.92 15.70 6.07
N ARG A 310 -3.75 15.09 5.81
CA ARG A 310 -3.48 14.40 4.54
C ARG A 310 -4.32 13.14 4.33
N PHE A 311 -4.73 12.50 5.41
CA PHE A 311 -5.43 11.21 5.36
C PHE A 311 -6.72 11.27 6.20
N SER A 312 -7.76 10.59 5.72
CA SER A 312 -9.05 10.50 6.40
C SER A 312 -8.94 9.74 7.73
N ASP A 313 -9.80 10.06 8.70
CA ASP A 313 -9.79 9.35 9.99
C ASP A 313 -10.21 7.89 9.83
N ARG A 314 -11.13 7.60 8.91
CA ARG A 314 -11.49 6.23 8.53
C ARG A 314 -10.25 5.43 8.09
N PHE A 315 -9.40 6.01 7.25
CA PHE A 315 -8.18 5.34 6.82
C PHE A 315 -7.20 5.12 7.99
N LYS A 316 -7.08 6.09 8.91
CA LYS A 316 -6.25 5.92 10.13
C LYS A 316 -6.77 4.78 11.01
N ASP A 317 -8.09 4.62 11.12
CA ASP A 317 -8.72 3.50 11.84
C ASP A 317 -8.42 2.16 11.16
N ASP A 318 -8.49 2.11 9.82
CA ASP A 318 -8.11 0.93 9.03
C ASP A 318 -6.63 0.55 9.26
N ILE A 319 -5.70 1.52 9.24
CA ILE A 319 -4.28 1.28 9.56
C ILE A 319 -4.11 0.75 10.99
N THR A 320 -4.79 1.34 11.97
CA THR A 320 -4.73 0.89 13.36
C THR A 320 -5.20 -0.56 13.49
N THR A 321 -6.29 -0.90 12.79
CA THR A 321 -6.84 -2.25 12.74
C THR A 321 -5.85 -3.23 12.10
N ILE A 322 -5.23 -2.85 10.97
CA ILE A 322 -4.19 -3.66 10.30
C ILE A 322 -3.04 -3.96 11.27
N VAL A 323 -2.48 -2.95 11.95
CA VAL A 323 -1.39 -3.14 12.91
C VAL A 323 -1.82 -4.10 14.03
N SER A 324 -3.02 -3.94 14.57
CA SER A 324 -3.54 -4.78 15.65
C SER A 324 -3.74 -6.25 15.24
N VAL A 325 -4.30 -6.47 14.04
CA VAL A 325 -4.54 -7.82 13.50
C VAL A 325 -3.22 -8.50 13.16
N VAL A 326 -2.28 -7.80 12.52
CA VAL A 326 -0.96 -8.34 12.18
C VAL A 326 -0.17 -8.68 13.43
N THR A 327 -0.20 -7.84 14.46
CA THR A 327 0.45 -8.13 15.75
C THR A 327 -0.16 -9.36 16.41
N SER A 328 -1.48 -9.52 16.34
CA SER A 328 -2.17 -10.71 16.84
C SER A 328 -1.79 -11.97 16.07
N GLU A 329 -1.62 -11.86 14.75
CA GLU A 329 -1.17 -12.96 13.88
C GLU A 329 0.28 -13.37 14.21
N ILE A 330 1.20 -12.40 14.35
CA ILE A 330 2.58 -12.65 14.79
C ILE A 330 2.58 -13.44 16.11
N ALA A 331 1.80 -12.99 17.09
CA ALA A 331 1.71 -13.68 18.38
C ALA A 331 1.14 -15.11 18.23
N ALA A 332 0.14 -15.30 17.38
CA ALA A 332 -0.46 -16.62 17.15
C ALA A 332 0.52 -17.61 16.49
N LEU A 333 1.35 -17.14 15.54
CA LEU A 333 2.38 -17.95 14.89
C LEU A 333 3.51 -18.35 15.86
N LEU A 334 3.85 -17.48 16.81
CA LEU A 334 4.90 -17.75 17.80
C LEU A 334 4.49 -18.77 18.88
N VAL A 335 3.18 -18.99 19.07
CA VAL A 335 2.66 -20.03 19.97
C VAL A 335 2.71 -21.43 19.32
N LYS A 336 2.81 -21.50 17.99
CA LYS A 336 2.84 -22.73 17.20
C LYS A 336 4.28 -23.26 17.04
N PRO A 337 4.48 -24.55 16.68
CA PRO A 337 5.81 -25.18 16.62
C PRO A 337 6.83 -24.46 15.69
N GLN A 338 8.13 -24.69 15.95
CA GLN A 338 9.30 -23.95 15.42
C GLN A 338 9.26 -23.53 13.93
N LYS A 339 8.62 -24.28 13.04
CA LYS A 339 8.57 -23.95 11.60
C LYS A 339 7.79 -22.67 11.29
N GLU A 340 6.88 -22.25 12.17
CA GLU A 340 6.10 -21.01 11.99
C GLU A 340 6.79 -19.76 12.56
N SER A 341 7.88 -19.93 13.32
CA SER A 341 8.65 -18.82 13.91
C SER A 341 9.33 -17.94 12.85
N GLU A 342 9.94 -18.54 11.83
CA GLU A 342 10.59 -17.80 10.73
C GLU A 342 9.59 -16.94 9.95
N GLN A 343 8.34 -17.42 9.83
CA GLN A 343 7.26 -16.65 9.20
C GLN A 343 6.85 -15.48 10.08
N ALA A 344 6.72 -15.67 11.40
CA ALA A 344 6.42 -14.60 12.34
C ALA A 344 7.48 -13.50 12.28
N GLU A 345 8.77 -13.87 12.22
CA GLU A 345 9.89 -12.92 12.09
C GLU A 345 9.80 -12.09 10.80
N LYS A 346 9.51 -12.73 9.66
CA LYS A 346 9.33 -12.02 8.38
C LYS A 346 8.17 -11.03 8.42
N ILE A 347 7.05 -11.40 9.04
CA ILE A 347 5.90 -10.50 9.22
C ILE A 347 6.26 -9.34 10.15
N ASN A 348 6.98 -9.63 11.24
CA ASN A 348 7.45 -8.63 12.19
C ASN A 348 8.36 -7.58 11.52
N ILE A 349 9.34 -8.04 10.73
CA ILE A 349 10.23 -7.16 9.94
C ILE A 349 9.42 -6.32 8.94
N SER A 350 8.45 -6.95 8.25
CA SER A 350 7.60 -6.25 7.28
C SER A 350 6.77 -5.13 7.94
N LEU A 351 6.20 -5.42 9.12
CA LEU A 351 5.45 -4.43 9.91
C LEU A 351 6.35 -3.30 10.41
N ALA A 352 7.58 -3.61 10.82
CA ALA A 352 8.55 -2.61 11.27
C ALA A 352 8.92 -1.64 10.14
N PHE A 353 9.21 -2.14 8.93
CA PHE A 353 9.47 -1.29 7.77
C PHE A 353 8.23 -0.50 7.33
N PHE A 354 7.03 -1.08 7.46
CA PHE A 354 5.79 -0.35 7.22
C PHE A 354 5.67 0.87 8.14
N LEU A 355 5.81 0.69 9.47
CA LEU A 355 5.75 1.80 10.42
C LEU A 355 6.92 2.78 10.27
N TYR A 356 8.10 2.29 9.90
CA TYR A 356 9.27 3.12 9.56
C TYR A 356 8.90 4.11 8.44
N ASP A 357 8.30 3.65 7.35
CA ASP A 357 7.92 4.53 6.25
C ASP A 357 6.72 5.43 6.59
N LEU A 358 5.80 4.97 7.45
CA LEU A 358 4.71 5.81 7.95
C LEU A 358 5.21 7.04 8.73
N LEU A 359 6.34 6.96 9.44
CA LEU A 359 6.95 8.13 10.11
C LEU A 359 7.27 9.27 9.12
N SER A 360 7.44 8.96 7.85
CA SER A 360 7.72 9.92 6.76
C SER A 360 6.45 10.47 6.10
N LEU A 361 5.31 9.78 6.22
CA LEU A 361 4.09 10.10 5.47
C LEU A 361 2.95 10.64 6.36
N MET A 362 2.82 10.13 7.59
CA MET A 362 1.72 10.41 8.51
C MET A 362 2.15 11.28 9.71
N ASP A 363 1.19 11.64 10.56
CA ASP A 363 1.45 12.25 11.86
C ASP A 363 2.29 11.32 12.75
N ARG A 364 3.39 11.84 13.31
CA ARG A 364 4.32 11.04 14.12
C ARG A 364 3.70 10.58 15.43
N GLY A 365 2.84 11.39 16.06
CA GLY A 365 2.14 11.03 17.29
C GLY A 365 1.22 9.83 17.06
N PHE A 366 0.50 9.83 15.94
CA PHE A 366 -0.27 8.68 15.49
C PHE A 366 0.61 7.43 15.31
N VAL A 367 1.73 7.52 14.59
CA VAL A 367 2.63 6.38 14.37
C VAL A 367 3.28 5.88 15.66
N PHE A 368 3.66 6.77 16.58
CA PHE A 368 4.17 6.37 17.91
C PHE A 368 3.11 5.64 18.73
N ASN A 369 1.84 6.03 18.63
CA ASN A 369 0.75 5.28 19.26
C ASN A 369 0.60 3.87 18.66
N LEU A 370 0.81 3.69 17.35
CA LEU A 370 0.83 2.36 16.71
C LEU A 370 1.99 1.51 17.23
N ILE A 371 3.19 2.08 17.35
CA ILE A 371 4.38 1.41 17.89
C ILE A 371 4.15 0.96 19.33
N LYS A 372 3.57 1.85 20.16
CA LYS A 372 3.18 1.55 21.54
C LYS A 372 2.14 0.42 21.58
N HIS A 373 1.13 0.49 20.71
CA HIS A 373 0.09 -0.52 20.63
C HIS A 373 0.66 -1.90 20.29
N TYR A 374 1.54 -1.99 19.29
CA TYR A 374 2.26 -3.22 18.94
C TYR A 374 3.01 -3.80 20.15
N CYS A 375 3.84 -2.99 20.83
CA CYS A 375 4.64 -3.45 21.97
C CYS A 375 3.77 -4.00 23.11
N ASN A 376 2.70 -3.27 23.46
CA ASN A 376 1.80 -3.65 24.54
C ASN A 376 0.99 -4.92 24.17
N GLN A 377 0.47 -4.99 22.96
CA GLN A 377 -0.35 -6.10 22.52
C GLN A 377 0.46 -7.40 22.42
N LEU A 378 1.70 -7.32 21.92
CA LEU A 378 2.59 -8.47 21.85
C LEU A 378 2.95 -8.98 23.25
N SER A 379 3.26 -8.06 24.17
CA SER A 379 3.56 -8.40 25.57
C SER A 379 2.39 -9.08 26.28
N ASN A 380 1.16 -8.67 25.99
CA ASN A 380 -0.04 -9.27 26.57
C ASN A 380 -0.38 -10.65 26.01
N LYS A 381 0.15 -11.01 24.82
CA LYS A 381 -0.19 -12.26 24.12
C LYS A 381 0.90 -13.33 24.23
N LEU A 382 2.16 -12.93 24.46
CA LEU A 382 3.28 -13.86 24.54
C LEU A 382 3.70 -14.10 25.99
N ASN A 383 3.80 -15.38 26.36
CA ASN A 383 4.28 -15.80 27.68
C ASN A 383 5.80 -16.06 27.70
N SER A 384 6.42 -16.30 26.54
CA SER A 384 7.88 -16.51 26.43
C SER A 384 8.59 -15.16 26.41
N LEU A 385 9.25 -14.84 27.53
CA LEU A 385 9.98 -13.57 27.70
C LEU A 385 11.11 -13.42 26.67
N SER A 386 11.90 -14.47 26.43
CA SER A 386 13.02 -14.43 25.46
C SER A 386 12.55 -14.17 24.03
N THR A 387 11.48 -14.83 23.60
CA THR A 387 10.90 -14.65 22.26
C THR A 387 10.29 -13.25 22.10
N LEU A 388 9.60 -12.76 23.14
CA LEU A 388 9.03 -11.43 23.18
C LEU A 388 10.12 -10.35 23.03
N ILE A 389 11.18 -10.45 23.83
CA ILE A 389 12.32 -9.52 23.79
C ILE A 389 12.98 -9.54 22.41
N SER A 390 13.27 -10.72 21.86
CA SER A 390 13.88 -10.86 20.53
C SER A 390 13.05 -10.17 19.44
N MET A 391 11.73 -10.41 19.41
CA MET A 391 10.84 -9.81 18.42
C MET A 391 10.74 -8.29 18.55
N ARG A 392 10.66 -7.78 19.79
CA ARG A 392 10.58 -6.33 20.04
C ARG A 392 11.89 -5.62 19.75
N LEU A 393 13.03 -6.22 20.09
CA LEU A 393 14.34 -5.66 19.78
C LEU A 393 14.55 -5.57 18.27
N GLU A 394 14.22 -6.61 17.50
CA GLU A 394 14.38 -6.58 16.05
C GLU A 394 13.45 -5.53 15.40
N PHE A 395 12.22 -5.44 15.89
CA PHE A 395 11.25 -4.43 15.46
C PHE A 395 11.75 -3.00 15.76
N LEU A 396 12.20 -2.75 16.99
CA LEU A 396 12.71 -1.45 17.42
C LEU A 396 14.02 -1.11 16.73
N ARG A 397 14.89 -2.08 16.44
CA ARG A 397 16.15 -1.88 15.69
C ARG A 397 15.88 -1.26 14.33
N ILE A 398 14.88 -1.75 13.61
CA ILE A 398 14.47 -1.20 12.31
C ILE A 398 13.96 0.23 12.49
N LEU A 399 13.05 0.48 13.43
CA LEU A 399 12.50 1.82 13.67
C LEU A 399 13.57 2.83 14.11
N CYS A 400 14.53 2.40 14.93
CA CYS A 400 15.62 3.24 15.40
C CYS A 400 16.67 3.52 14.31
N SER A 401 16.69 2.73 13.23
CA SER A 401 17.52 3.00 12.05
C SER A 401 16.97 4.14 11.17
N HIS A 402 15.84 4.76 11.56
CA HIS A 402 15.25 5.87 10.82
C HIS A 402 16.21 7.04 10.69
N GLU A 403 16.31 7.60 9.48
CA GLU A 403 17.30 8.64 9.17
C GLU A 403 17.16 9.90 10.04
N HIS A 404 15.96 10.15 10.58
CA HIS A 404 15.68 11.23 11.55
C HIS A 404 15.64 10.77 13.00
N TYR A 405 16.18 9.61 13.35
CA TYR A 405 16.17 9.07 14.70
C TYR A 405 16.63 10.08 15.75
N LEU A 406 17.72 10.81 15.48
CA LEU A 406 18.20 11.86 16.37
C LEU A 406 17.14 12.96 16.56
N ASN A 407 16.58 13.51 15.49
CA ASN A 407 15.53 14.55 15.58
C ASN A 407 14.27 14.04 16.30
N LEU A 408 13.88 12.78 16.08
CA LEU A 408 12.74 12.15 16.76
C LEU A 408 12.95 12.01 18.27
N ASN A 409 14.21 11.93 18.72
CA ASN A 409 14.55 11.85 20.15
C ASN A 409 15.04 13.19 20.73
N LEU A 410 15.49 14.16 19.94
CA LEU A 410 16.00 15.44 20.41
C LEU A 410 14.90 16.49 20.66
N PHE A 411 13.71 16.31 20.06
CA PHE A 411 12.61 17.29 20.09
C PHE A 411 12.03 17.62 21.46
N PHE A 412 12.44 16.92 22.51
CA PHE A 412 11.93 17.10 23.87
C PHE A 412 12.88 17.85 24.81
N MET A 413 14.06 18.27 24.33
CA MET A 413 14.98 19.10 25.14
C MET A 413 14.48 20.53 25.34
N THR A 414 13.43 20.98 24.65
CA THR A 414 12.81 22.29 24.86
C THR A 414 11.85 22.30 26.04
N SER A 415 12.23 21.69 27.16
CA SER A 415 11.64 22.08 28.44
C SER A 415 12.25 23.43 28.82
N ALA A 416 11.53 24.48 28.45
CA ALA A 416 11.69 25.82 29.00
C ALA A 416 11.87 25.72 30.53
N SER A 417 13.12 25.77 30.99
CA SER A 417 13.42 25.86 32.42
C SER A 417 14.49 26.92 32.63
N ALA A 418 13.99 28.15 32.77
CA ALA A 418 14.59 29.27 33.47
C ALA A 418 15.90 29.86 32.90
N PRO A 419 16.12 31.19 33.04
CA PRO A 419 17.41 31.79 32.74
C PRO A 419 18.50 31.13 33.60
N ALA A 420 19.67 30.92 33.00
CA ALA A 420 20.84 30.34 33.65
C ALA A 420 21.15 31.06 34.96
N SER A 421 20.90 30.40 36.09
CA SER A 421 21.46 30.79 37.39
C SER A 421 22.96 30.44 37.37
N PRO A 422 23.87 31.36 37.72
CA PRO A 422 25.32 31.16 37.62
C PRO A 422 25.91 30.36 38.81
N SER A 423 25.13 29.48 39.45
CA SER A 423 25.56 28.71 40.61
C SER A 423 25.98 27.27 40.23
N PRO A 424 27.18 26.77 40.60
CA PRO A 424 27.76 25.55 40.02
C PRO A 424 27.23 24.21 40.58
N SER A 425 26.15 24.21 41.36
CA SER A 425 25.79 23.04 42.20
C SER A 425 24.57 22.24 41.72
N LEU A 426 23.72 22.77 40.84
CA LEU A 426 22.49 22.07 40.37
C LEU A 426 22.64 21.45 38.97
N SER A 427 23.60 21.90 38.16
CA SER A 427 23.85 21.38 36.80
C SER A 427 24.35 19.93 36.83
N SER A 428 25.16 19.56 37.82
CA SER A 428 25.72 18.20 37.95
C SER A 428 24.69 17.14 38.33
N GLN A 429 23.62 17.51 39.06
CA GLN A 429 22.53 16.58 39.41
C GLN A 429 21.56 16.33 38.25
N LYS A 430 21.35 17.33 37.37
CA LYS A 430 20.56 17.16 36.14
C LYS A 430 21.21 16.14 35.20
N ILE A 431 22.54 16.11 35.12
CA ILE A 431 23.29 15.18 34.26
C ILE A 431 23.18 13.74 34.79
N ALA A 432 23.17 13.52 36.11
CA ALA A 432 23.01 12.18 36.68
C ALA A 432 21.62 11.58 36.39
N GLY A 433 20.55 12.39 36.45
CA GLY A 433 19.20 11.96 36.09
C GLY A 433 18.96 11.76 34.58
N MET A 434 19.87 12.26 33.72
CA MET A 434 19.83 12.01 32.27
C MET A 434 20.29 10.60 31.88
N PHE A 435 20.95 9.88 32.79
CA PHE A 435 21.43 8.51 32.56
C PHE A 435 20.60 7.45 33.28
N ASP A 436 19.55 7.86 33.99
CA ASP A 436 18.60 6.96 34.64
C ASP A 436 17.41 6.69 33.71
N LEU A 437 16.94 5.45 33.66
CA LEU A 437 15.82 5.04 32.77
C LEU A 437 14.45 5.47 33.32
N SER A 438 14.35 6.72 33.76
CA SER A 438 13.18 7.28 34.42
C SER A 438 11.95 7.26 33.50
N SER A 439 10.75 7.38 34.08
CA SER A 439 9.52 7.56 33.29
C SER A 439 9.60 8.82 32.44
N GLU A 440 10.26 9.88 32.91
CA GLU A 440 10.42 11.14 32.19
C GLU A 440 11.37 10.99 31.00
N TYR A 441 12.50 10.27 31.17
CA TYR A 441 13.41 9.95 30.06
C TYR A 441 12.71 9.14 28.96
N ARG A 442 11.92 8.13 29.34
CA ARG A 442 11.15 7.31 28.40
C ARG A 442 10.07 8.09 27.65
N GLN A 443 9.57 9.17 28.24
CA GLN A 443 8.58 10.05 27.60
C GLN A 443 9.24 11.06 26.66
N GLN A 444 10.40 11.60 27.05
CA GLN A 444 11.17 12.56 26.25
C GLN A 444 11.90 11.91 25.07
N HIS A 445 12.33 10.67 25.22
CA HIS A 445 13.05 9.93 24.20
C HIS A 445 12.29 8.65 23.86
N PHE A 446 11.09 8.76 23.29
CA PHE A 446 10.15 7.63 23.17
C PHE A 446 10.77 6.36 22.54
N LEU A 447 11.41 6.47 21.38
CA LEU A 447 12.01 5.30 20.71
C LEU A 447 13.23 4.77 21.49
N THR A 448 14.13 5.65 21.92
CA THR A 448 15.30 5.28 22.73
C THR A 448 14.89 4.64 24.06
N GLY A 449 13.86 5.19 24.70
CA GLY A 449 13.32 4.73 25.97
C GLY A 449 12.67 3.36 25.85
N LEU A 450 11.95 3.08 24.76
CA LEU A 450 11.47 1.72 24.47
C LEU A 450 12.64 0.75 24.26
N LEU A 451 13.64 1.12 23.46
CA LEU A 451 14.81 0.28 23.19
C LEU A 451 15.57 -0.07 24.48
N PHE A 452 15.84 0.91 25.32
CA PHE A 452 16.54 0.67 26.58
C PHE A 452 15.67 -0.05 27.62
N THR A 453 14.35 0.09 27.58
CA THR A 453 13.45 -0.73 28.40
C THR A 453 13.58 -2.21 28.03
N GLU A 454 13.60 -2.53 26.74
CA GLU A 454 13.80 -3.90 26.27
C GLU A 454 15.21 -4.42 26.54
N LEU A 455 16.23 -3.57 26.41
CA LEU A 455 17.61 -3.95 26.75
C LEU A 455 17.77 -4.26 28.24
N SER A 456 17.17 -3.46 29.11
CA SER A 456 17.14 -3.75 30.55
C SER A 456 16.49 -5.10 30.82
N ALA A 457 15.31 -5.35 30.24
CA ALA A 457 14.59 -6.61 30.41
C ALA A 457 15.40 -7.82 29.89
N ALA A 458 16.17 -7.64 28.82
CA ALA A 458 17.06 -8.68 28.29
C ALA A 458 18.22 -9.00 29.24
N LEU A 459 18.87 -7.98 29.78
CA LEU A 459 19.97 -8.13 30.74
C LEU A 459 19.50 -8.75 32.06
N ASP A 460 18.30 -8.40 32.52
CA ASP A 460 17.71 -8.98 33.73
C ASP A 460 17.36 -10.46 33.52
N ALA A 461 16.85 -10.83 32.34
CA ALA A 461 16.54 -12.22 32.00
C ALA A 461 17.79 -13.12 31.93
N ASP A 462 18.94 -12.59 31.53
CA ASP A 462 20.23 -13.31 31.54
C ASP A 462 20.83 -13.44 32.95
N SER A 463 20.40 -12.61 33.91
CA SER A 463 20.90 -12.64 35.29
C SER A 463 20.22 -13.69 36.20
N GLU A 464 19.11 -14.28 35.75
CA GLU A 464 18.38 -15.36 36.45
C GLU A 464 18.70 -16.78 35.92
N GLY A 465 19.67 -16.91 35.00
CA GLY A 465 20.23 -18.19 34.52
C GLY A 465 21.57 -18.52 35.17
#